data_AF-A0A165FKQ3-F1
#
_entry.id   AF-A0A165FKQ3-F1
#
_cell.length_a   1.000
_cell.length_b   1.000
_cell.length_c   1.000
_cell.angle_alpha   90.00
_cell.angle_beta   90.00
_cell.angle_gamma   90.00
#
_symmetry.space_group_name_H-M   'P 1'
#
loop_
_entity.id
_entity.type
_entity.pdbx_description
1 polymer ?
#
loop_
_entity_poly.entity_id
_entity_poly.type
_entity_poly.pdbx_seq_one_letter_code
_entity_poly.pdbx_strand_id
1 'polypeptide(L)'
;MSLRQRVPFQSSAENEQQGEEHILDDQEQQELIEGLRRQSDAATSQYLFLVQAVIGLSLLLHIVFILSGDNPFYALLPWFEPLPPAIPLSPFFAFLHILLHLNLFLLLLPPAHPLILAIAGLPFPLSLITLPLAFTFVGPFTLGAPALSLLFLAGWPEVFWWSVLAGLTWFVYSVKNWNEQSDVEIRELEGLSETWKSYDIRGRGVSVLIVHDPAYKLNIEKQIAQVIFLPPTVLQGMLEHAAADIHL
;
A
#
# COMPACT_ATOMS: atom_id res chain seq x y z
N MET A 1 7.66 73.11 -2.98
CA MET A 1 6.79 72.12 -3.62
C MET A 1 7.66 70.97 -4.10
N SER A 2 7.57 69.81 -3.46
CA SER A 2 8.37 68.63 -3.77
C SER A 2 7.48 67.59 -4.43
N LEU A 3 7.68 67.34 -5.72
CA LEU A 3 6.98 66.32 -6.49
C LEU A 3 7.33 64.93 -5.97
N ARG A 4 6.33 64.19 -5.50
CA ARG A 4 6.46 62.80 -5.05
C ARG A 4 6.68 61.91 -6.27
N GLN A 5 7.94 61.52 -6.49
CA GLN A 5 8.35 60.62 -7.56
C GLN A 5 7.78 59.21 -7.30
N ARG A 6 7.06 58.66 -8.27
CA ARG A 6 6.63 57.25 -8.25
C ARG A 6 7.83 56.40 -8.61
N VAL A 7 8.22 55.52 -7.69
CA VAL A 7 9.25 54.50 -7.93
C VAL A 7 8.61 53.42 -8.79
N PRO A 8 9.08 53.17 -10.02
CA PRO A 8 8.61 52.04 -10.81
C PRO A 8 9.05 50.75 -10.12
N PHE A 9 8.18 49.73 -10.17
CA PHE A 9 8.49 48.38 -9.72
C PHE A 9 9.78 47.92 -10.40
N GLN A 10 10.87 47.87 -9.63
CA GLN A 10 12.06 47.14 -10.01
C GLN A 10 11.74 45.67 -9.81
N SER A 11 11.53 44.95 -10.91
CA SER A 11 11.63 43.49 -10.93
C SER A 11 13.08 43.15 -10.61
N SER A 12 13.36 42.91 -9.33
CA SER A 12 14.66 42.45 -8.85
C SER A 12 14.98 41.09 -9.46
N ALA A 13 15.72 41.12 -10.58
CA ALA A 13 16.37 39.96 -11.18
C ALA A 13 17.63 39.54 -10.40
N GLU A 14 17.59 39.60 -9.07
CA GLU A 14 18.77 39.41 -8.21
C GLU A 14 18.37 38.78 -6.87
N ASN A 15 17.71 37.62 -6.93
CA ASN A 15 17.54 36.73 -5.77
C ASN A 15 17.41 35.27 -6.23
N GLU A 16 18.40 34.76 -6.96
CA GLU A 16 18.52 33.36 -7.43
C GLU A 16 18.73 32.32 -6.28
N GLN A 17 18.39 32.62 -5.03
CA GLN A 17 18.57 31.69 -3.90
C GLN A 17 17.37 31.58 -2.94
N GLN A 18 16.25 32.22 -3.24
CA GLN A 18 14.97 31.94 -2.57
C GLN A 18 14.02 31.46 -3.64
N GLY A 19 13.67 30.17 -3.60
CA GLY A 19 12.79 29.54 -4.58
C GLY A 19 11.58 30.42 -4.83
N GLU A 20 11.47 30.91 -6.05
CA GLU A 20 10.38 31.78 -6.48
C GLU A 20 9.07 31.14 -6.05
N GLU A 21 8.35 31.87 -5.19
CA GLU A 21 6.98 31.57 -4.79
C GLU A 21 6.09 31.83 -6.01
N HIS A 22 6.18 30.93 -7.00
CA HIS A 22 5.38 30.94 -8.21
C HIS A 22 3.94 30.63 -7.83
N ILE A 23 3.10 31.66 -7.87
CA ILE A 23 1.66 31.51 -7.69
C ILE A 23 1.12 30.90 -8.98
N LEU A 24 0.76 29.62 -8.92
CA LEU A 24 0.10 28.89 -10.01
C LEU A 24 -1.24 29.57 -10.30
N ASP A 25 -1.57 29.74 -11.58
CA ASP A 25 -2.92 30.14 -11.96
C ASP A 25 -3.91 28.97 -11.77
N ASP A 26 -5.22 29.26 -11.76
CA ASP A 26 -6.26 28.24 -11.55
C ASP A 26 -6.20 27.09 -12.56
N GLN A 27 -5.70 27.35 -13.77
CA GLN A 27 -5.57 26.35 -14.82
C GLN A 27 -4.35 25.45 -14.55
N GLU A 28 -3.20 26.04 -14.23
CA GLU A 28 -1.97 25.33 -13.85
C GLU A 28 -2.22 24.45 -12.62
N GLN A 29 -3.00 24.92 -11.63
CA GLN A 29 -3.34 24.14 -10.45
C GLN A 29 -4.21 22.92 -10.79
N GLN A 30 -5.21 23.09 -11.66
CA GLN A 30 -6.06 21.98 -12.11
C GLN A 30 -5.24 20.95 -12.90
N GLU A 31 -4.37 21.41 -13.81
CA GLU A 31 -3.48 20.54 -14.58
C GLU A 31 -2.51 19.77 -13.66
N LEU A 32 -2.00 20.42 -12.61
CA LEU A 32 -1.15 19.78 -11.60
C LEU A 32 -1.91 18.68 -10.84
N ILE A 33 -3.12 18.96 -10.36
CA ILE A 33 -3.94 17.98 -9.63
C ILE A 33 -4.28 16.78 -10.53
N GLU A 34 -4.68 17.03 -11.77
CA GLU A 34 -4.95 15.96 -12.73
C GLU A 34 -3.69 15.14 -13.05
N GLY A 35 -2.53 15.79 -13.16
CA GLY A 35 -1.25 15.14 -13.32
C GLY A 35 -0.90 14.22 -12.15
N LEU A 36 -1.03 14.72 -10.91
CA LEU A 36 -0.79 13.96 -9.69
C LEU A 36 -1.72 12.75 -9.59
N ARG A 37 -3.00 12.92 -9.92
CA ARG A 37 -3.98 11.84 -9.94
C ARG A 37 -3.61 10.75 -10.94
N ARG A 38 -3.30 11.12 -12.19
CA ARG A 38 -2.88 10.14 -13.22
C ARG A 38 -1.62 9.40 -12.82
N GLN A 39 -0.66 10.10 -12.21
CA GLN A 39 0.58 9.48 -11.73
C GLN A 39 0.30 8.52 -10.56
N SER A 40 -0.55 8.93 -9.61
CA SER A 40 -0.96 8.08 -8.48
C SER A 40 -1.70 6.84 -8.94
N ASP A 41 -2.67 6.97 -9.85
CA ASP A 41 -3.43 5.86 -10.43
C ASP A 41 -2.50 4.88 -11.16
N ALA A 42 -1.56 5.40 -11.96
CA ALA A 42 -0.59 4.58 -12.68
C ALA A 42 0.32 3.81 -11.71
N ALA A 43 0.89 4.48 -10.71
CA ALA A 43 1.74 3.84 -9.70
C ALA A 43 0.96 2.79 -8.89
N THR A 44 -0.24 3.12 -8.45
CA THR A 44 -1.14 2.22 -7.73
C THR A 44 -1.41 0.95 -8.53
N SER A 45 -1.73 1.08 -9.82
CA SER A 45 -1.97 -0.09 -10.67
C SER A 45 -0.75 -1.01 -10.79
N GLN A 46 0.46 -0.44 -10.87
CA GLN A 46 1.70 -1.20 -10.93
C GLN A 46 1.99 -1.93 -9.61
N TYR A 47 1.81 -1.25 -8.48
CA TYR A 47 1.98 -1.86 -7.15
C TYR A 47 0.98 -2.99 -6.92
N LEU A 48 -0.30 -2.77 -7.24
CA LEU A 48 -1.32 -3.82 -7.12
C LEU A 48 -0.99 -5.04 -7.97
N PHE A 49 -0.50 -4.83 -9.20
CA PHE A 49 -0.05 -5.93 -10.06
C PHE A 49 1.11 -6.71 -9.45
N LEU A 50 2.11 -6.02 -8.87
CA LEU A 50 3.24 -6.67 -8.22
C LEU A 50 2.79 -7.47 -7.00
N VAL A 51 1.91 -6.91 -6.16
CA VAL A 51 1.35 -7.63 -5.00
C VAL A 51 0.56 -8.85 -5.45
N GLN A 52 -0.25 -8.74 -6.51
CA GLN A 52 -0.96 -9.87 -7.10
C GLN A 52 -0.02 -10.97 -7.61
N ALA A 53 1.10 -10.60 -8.24
CA ALA A 53 2.11 -11.55 -8.70
C ALA A 53 2.76 -12.30 -7.52
N VAL A 54 3.08 -11.59 -6.42
CA VAL A 54 3.64 -12.19 -5.20
C VAL A 54 2.64 -13.16 -4.55
N ILE A 55 1.36 -12.78 -4.45
CA ILE A 55 0.30 -13.68 -3.95
C ILE A 55 0.14 -14.89 -4.84
N GLY A 56 0.14 -14.70 -6.17
CA GLY A 56 0.05 -15.79 -7.13
C GLY A 56 1.20 -16.77 -7.03
N LEU A 57 2.42 -16.28 -6.82
CA LEU A 57 3.59 -17.12 -6.56
C LEU A 57 3.45 -17.88 -5.24
N SER A 58 3.07 -17.21 -4.15
CA SER A 58 2.85 -17.85 -2.84
C SER A 58 1.76 -18.94 -2.91
N LEU A 59 0.68 -18.67 -3.64
CA LEU A 59 -0.40 -19.62 -3.92
C LEU A 59 0.13 -20.84 -4.67
N LEU A 60 0.95 -20.63 -5.71
CA LEU A 60 1.57 -21.71 -6.47
C LEU A 60 2.46 -22.59 -5.56
N LEU A 61 3.24 -21.99 -4.66
CA LEU A 61 4.05 -22.76 -3.71
C LEU A 61 3.17 -23.64 -2.80
N HIS A 62 2.01 -23.16 -2.33
CA HIS A 62 1.10 -23.97 -1.53
C HIS A 62 0.47 -25.13 -2.33
N ILE A 63 0.22 -24.93 -3.63
CA ILE A 63 -0.23 -26.01 -4.52
C ILE A 63 0.87 -27.06 -4.66
N VAL A 64 2.13 -26.63 -4.89
CA VAL A 64 3.29 -27.52 -4.97
C VAL A 64 3.47 -28.31 -3.67
N PHE A 65 3.28 -27.67 -2.52
CA PHE A 65 3.30 -28.34 -1.21
C PHE A 65 2.26 -29.48 -1.12
N ILE A 66 1.01 -29.23 -1.51
CA ILE A 66 -0.04 -30.26 -1.49
C ILE A 66 0.29 -31.43 -2.43
N LEU A 67 0.85 -31.13 -3.61
CA LEU A 67 1.18 -32.15 -4.61
C LEU A 67 2.42 -32.97 -4.24
N SER A 68 3.43 -32.33 -3.64
CA SER A 68 4.71 -32.96 -3.32
C SER A 68 4.71 -33.62 -1.94
N GLY A 69 3.90 -33.11 -1.00
CA GLY A 69 3.88 -33.54 0.40
C GLY A 69 5.00 -32.93 1.27
N ASP A 70 6.01 -32.33 0.65
CA ASP A 70 7.17 -31.74 1.30
C ASP A 70 7.11 -30.20 1.30
N ASN A 71 7.57 -29.58 2.38
CA ASN A 71 7.66 -28.13 2.49
C ASN A 71 8.74 -27.60 1.51
N PRO A 72 8.36 -26.72 0.54
CA PRO A 72 9.28 -26.25 -0.49
C PRO A 72 10.47 -25.45 0.07
N PHE A 73 10.39 -24.94 1.31
CA PHE A 73 11.51 -24.23 1.94
C PHE A 73 12.72 -25.13 2.21
N TYR A 74 12.53 -26.44 2.45
CA TYR A 74 13.66 -27.35 2.64
C TYR A 74 14.50 -27.50 1.37
N ALA A 75 13.92 -27.30 0.18
CA ALA A 75 14.69 -27.29 -1.07
C ALA A 75 15.59 -26.04 -1.20
N LEU A 76 15.21 -24.93 -0.56
CA LEU A 76 15.96 -23.67 -0.58
C LEU A 76 16.99 -23.58 0.56
N LEU A 77 16.77 -24.32 1.65
CA LEU A 77 17.57 -24.25 2.87
C LEU A 77 18.15 -25.64 3.21
N PRO A 78 19.17 -26.10 2.46
CA PRO A 78 19.68 -27.47 2.57
C PRO A 78 20.35 -27.80 3.92
N TRP A 79 20.59 -26.78 4.76
CA TRP A 79 21.13 -26.96 6.11
C TRP A 79 20.09 -27.39 7.15
N PHE A 80 18.79 -27.35 6.81
CA PHE A 80 17.75 -27.92 7.66
C PHE A 80 17.38 -29.32 7.16
N GLU A 81 17.48 -30.32 8.03
CA GLU A 81 16.99 -31.66 7.71
C GLU A 81 15.44 -31.63 7.67
N PRO A 82 14.82 -32.27 6.67
CA PRO A 82 13.37 -32.38 6.60
C PRO A 82 12.86 -33.23 7.75
N LEU A 83 12.14 -32.61 8.68
CA LEU A 83 11.42 -33.32 9.74
C LEU A 83 10.03 -33.72 9.26
N PRO A 84 9.43 -34.79 9.83
CA PRO A 84 8.02 -35.09 9.62
C PRO A 84 7.14 -33.87 9.90
N PRO A 85 6.02 -33.69 9.18
CA PRO A 85 5.14 -32.55 9.38
C PRO A 85 4.65 -32.51 10.82
N ALA A 86 5.03 -31.45 11.54
CA ALA A 86 4.73 -31.30 12.97
C ALA A 86 3.25 -31.01 13.23
N ILE A 87 2.56 -30.39 12.26
CA ILE A 87 1.16 -29.98 12.42
C ILE A 87 0.24 -31.12 11.94
N PRO A 88 -0.65 -31.64 12.81
CA PRO A 88 -1.68 -32.56 12.36
C PRO A 88 -2.62 -31.84 11.40
N LEU A 89 -3.07 -32.53 10.34
CA LEU A 89 -3.95 -31.96 9.31
C LEU A 89 -3.28 -30.85 8.47
N SER A 90 -1.97 -30.90 8.25
CA SER A 90 -1.29 -29.97 7.34
C SER A 90 -1.95 -29.81 5.95
N PRO A 91 -2.56 -30.84 5.32
CA PRO A 91 -3.24 -30.65 4.04
C PRO A 91 -4.50 -29.77 4.16
N PHE A 92 -5.21 -29.85 5.29
CA PHE A 92 -6.38 -29.00 5.55
C PHE A 92 -5.96 -27.54 5.70
N PHE A 93 -4.89 -27.26 6.45
CA PHE A 93 -4.35 -25.89 6.58
C PHE A 93 -3.81 -25.36 5.27
N ALA A 94 -3.14 -26.19 4.46
CA ALA A 94 -2.70 -25.79 3.13
C ALA A 94 -3.88 -25.43 2.21
N PHE A 95 -4.95 -26.22 2.23
CA PHE A 95 -6.16 -25.92 1.48
C PHE A 95 -6.82 -24.62 1.96
N LEU A 96 -6.93 -24.42 3.28
CA LEU A 96 -7.43 -23.17 3.86
C LEU A 96 -6.57 -21.98 3.42
N HIS A 97 -5.24 -22.11 3.46
CA HIS A 97 -4.32 -21.08 2.98
C HIS A 97 -4.55 -20.76 1.50
N ILE A 98 -4.75 -21.77 0.65
CA ILE A 98 -5.07 -21.56 -0.77
C ILE A 98 -6.35 -20.71 -0.91
N LEU A 99 -7.41 -21.04 -0.18
CA LEU A 99 -8.66 -20.27 -0.20
C LEU A 99 -8.44 -18.82 0.26
N LEU A 100 -7.62 -18.61 1.29
CA LEU A 100 -7.30 -17.28 1.79
C LEU A 100 -6.43 -16.47 0.81
N HIS A 101 -5.48 -17.10 0.10
CA HIS A 101 -4.73 -16.43 -0.97
C HIS A 101 -5.66 -16.02 -2.12
N LEU A 102 -6.60 -16.88 -2.52
CA LEU A 102 -7.62 -16.53 -3.51
C LEU A 102 -8.49 -15.36 -3.04
N ASN A 103 -8.87 -15.35 -1.76
CA ASN A 103 -9.61 -14.24 -1.16
C ASN A 103 -8.81 -12.92 -1.20
N LEU A 104 -7.52 -12.96 -0.82
CA LEU A 104 -6.63 -11.78 -0.91
C LEU A 104 -6.46 -11.30 -2.35
N PHE A 105 -6.33 -12.24 -3.30
CA PHE A 105 -6.24 -11.91 -4.71
C PHE A 105 -7.51 -11.17 -5.18
N LEU A 106 -8.70 -11.69 -4.85
CA LEU A 106 -9.97 -11.04 -5.17
C LEU A 106 -10.15 -9.67 -4.51
N LEU A 107 -9.63 -9.48 -3.28
CA LEU A 107 -9.65 -8.18 -2.59
C LEU A 107 -8.83 -7.10 -3.30
N LEU A 108 -7.83 -7.48 -4.09
CA LEU A 108 -6.99 -6.56 -4.86
C LEU A 108 -7.56 -6.22 -6.25
N LEU A 109 -8.61 -6.92 -6.69
CA LEU A 109 -9.20 -6.66 -7.99
C LEU A 109 -10.12 -5.42 -7.92
N PRO A 110 -10.13 -4.57 -8.95
CA PRO A 110 -11.11 -3.50 -9.06
C PRO A 110 -12.54 -4.07 -9.01
N PRO A 111 -13.52 -3.43 -8.34
CA PRO A 111 -14.88 -3.93 -8.25
C PRO A 111 -15.55 -4.19 -9.61
N ALA A 112 -15.15 -3.44 -10.64
CA ALA A 112 -15.63 -3.59 -12.02
C ALA A 112 -14.92 -4.70 -12.82
N HIS A 113 -13.98 -5.43 -12.21
CA HIS A 113 -13.23 -6.46 -12.91
C HIS A 113 -14.15 -7.62 -13.33
N PRO A 114 -14.05 -8.14 -14.57
CA PRO A 114 -14.96 -9.15 -15.09
C PRO A 114 -14.99 -10.43 -14.25
N LEU A 115 -13.88 -10.79 -13.60
CA LEU A 115 -13.86 -11.94 -12.68
C LEU A 115 -14.78 -11.74 -11.48
N ILE A 116 -14.79 -10.56 -10.86
CA ILE A 116 -15.68 -10.27 -9.73
C ILE A 116 -17.13 -10.33 -10.20
N LEU A 117 -17.43 -9.73 -11.35
CA LEU A 117 -18.77 -9.75 -11.93
C LEU A 117 -19.24 -11.17 -12.29
N ALA A 118 -18.36 -11.99 -12.87
CA ALA A 118 -18.64 -13.38 -13.21
C ALA A 118 -18.92 -14.22 -11.96
N ILE A 119 -18.13 -14.01 -10.91
CA ILE A 119 -18.28 -14.66 -9.61
C ILE A 119 -19.61 -14.26 -8.95
N ALA A 120 -19.96 -12.98 -8.99
CA ALA A 120 -21.22 -12.47 -8.44
C ALA A 120 -22.45 -13.06 -9.16
N GLY A 121 -22.30 -13.49 -10.41
CA GLY A 121 -23.34 -14.17 -11.18
C GLY A 121 -23.55 -15.66 -10.87
N LEU A 122 -22.74 -16.27 -10.00
CA LEU A 122 -22.88 -17.69 -9.65
C LEU A 122 -24.14 -17.95 -8.81
N PRO A 123 -24.80 -19.12 -8.98
CA PRO A 123 -25.97 -19.46 -8.19
C PRO A 123 -25.61 -19.70 -6.71
N PHE A 124 -26.57 -19.42 -5.83
CA PHE A 124 -26.46 -19.77 -4.42
C PHE A 124 -26.30 -21.31 -4.25
N PRO A 125 -25.41 -21.80 -3.36
CA PRO A 125 -24.63 -21.07 -2.34
C PRO A 125 -23.23 -20.64 -2.77
N LEU A 126 -22.83 -20.90 -4.03
CA LEU A 126 -21.46 -20.64 -4.50
C LEU A 126 -21.10 -19.14 -4.49
N SER A 127 -22.10 -18.26 -4.60
CA SER A 127 -21.93 -16.81 -4.46
C SER A 127 -21.56 -16.36 -3.05
N LEU A 128 -21.91 -17.11 -1.99
CA LEU A 128 -21.53 -16.77 -0.61
C LEU A 128 -20.06 -17.08 -0.31
N ILE A 129 -19.53 -18.13 -0.94
CA ILE A 129 -18.15 -18.59 -0.71
C ILE A 129 -17.14 -17.64 -1.36
N THR A 130 -17.60 -16.87 -2.35
CA THR A 130 -16.74 -16.12 -3.27
C THR A 130 -16.80 -14.61 -3.07
N LEU A 131 -17.62 -14.14 -2.13
CA LEU A 131 -17.57 -12.74 -1.71
C LEU A 131 -16.25 -12.50 -0.95
N PRO A 132 -15.44 -11.51 -1.34
CA PRO A 132 -14.18 -11.25 -0.66
C PRO A 132 -14.45 -10.96 0.83
N LEU A 133 -13.95 -11.83 1.69
CA LEU A 133 -14.06 -11.73 3.13
C LEU A 133 -13.23 -10.54 3.61
N ALA A 134 -13.82 -9.69 4.46
CA ALA A 134 -13.11 -8.55 5.03
C ALA A 134 -11.90 -9.00 5.87
N PHE A 135 -10.85 -8.15 5.90
CA PHE A 135 -9.60 -8.43 6.63
C PHE A 135 -9.81 -8.81 8.10
N THR A 136 -10.82 -8.24 8.76
CA THR A 136 -11.19 -8.55 10.16
C THR A 136 -11.50 -10.03 10.36
N PHE A 137 -12.12 -10.68 9.38
CA PHE A 137 -12.42 -12.11 9.44
C PHE A 137 -11.24 -12.96 8.99
N VAL A 138 -10.48 -12.51 7.99
CA VAL A 138 -9.32 -13.25 7.45
C VAL A 138 -8.20 -13.37 8.48
N GLY A 139 -7.87 -12.29 9.20
CA GLY A 139 -6.71 -12.20 10.09
C GLY A 139 -6.58 -13.38 11.06
N PRO A 140 -7.60 -13.70 11.88
CA PRO A 140 -7.53 -14.82 12.81
C PRO A 140 -7.24 -16.18 12.15
N PHE A 141 -7.81 -16.45 10.97
CA PHE A 141 -7.58 -17.71 10.26
C PHE A 141 -6.15 -17.83 9.74
N THR A 142 -5.52 -16.73 9.36
CA THR A 142 -4.12 -16.72 8.87
C THR A 142 -3.11 -17.01 9.99
N LEU A 143 -3.46 -16.74 11.24
CA LEU A 143 -2.61 -16.98 12.40
C LEU A 143 -2.78 -18.39 13.00
N GLY A 144 -3.82 -19.13 12.59
CA GLY A 144 -4.12 -20.46 13.14
C GLY A 144 -2.99 -21.46 12.90
N ALA A 145 -2.50 -21.60 11.66
CA ALA A 145 -1.42 -22.53 11.34
C ALA A 145 -0.07 -22.14 11.97
N PRO A 146 0.38 -20.86 11.95
CA PRO A 146 1.55 -20.42 12.70
C PRO A 146 1.45 -20.66 14.21
N ALA A 147 0.30 -20.40 14.82
CA ALA A 147 0.13 -20.62 16.25
C ALA A 147 0.21 -22.12 16.60
N LEU A 148 -0.37 -22.97 15.76
CA LEU A 148 -0.28 -24.42 15.92
C LEU A 148 1.15 -24.93 15.70
N SER A 149 1.88 -24.42 14.70
CA SER A 149 3.26 -24.81 14.46
C SER A 149 4.14 -24.52 15.67
N LEU A 150 3.98 -23.34 16.29
CA LEU A 150 4.64 -22.98 17.54
C LEU A 150 4.20 -23.87 18.71
N LEU A 151 2.91 -24.15 18.85
CA LEU A 151 2.37 -25.01 19.92
C LEU A 151 2.93 -26.43 19.86
N PHE A 152 3.13 -26.98 18.65
CA PHE A 152 3.72 -28.29 18.42
C PHE A 152 5.26 -28.27 18.39
N LEU A 153 5.89 -27.14 18.73
CA LEU A 153 7.36 -26.97 18.70
C LEU A 153 7.97 -27.36 17.35
N ALA A 154 7.28 -27.01 16.27
CA ALA A 154 7.77 -27.24 14.92
C ALA A 154 9.08 -26.46 14.68
N GLY A 155 9.92 -26.97 13.77
CA GLY A 155 11.14 -26.26 13.37
C GLY A 155 10.84 -24.87 12.77
N TRP A 156 11.77 -23.93 12.92
CA TRP A 156 11.63 -22.58 12.40
C TRP A 156 11.22 -22.50 10.91
N PRO A 157 11.74 -23.33 9.99
CA PRO A 157 11.29 -23.30 8.59
C PRO A 157 9.78 -23.56 8.42
N GLU A 158 9.22 -24.41 9.28
CA GLU A 158 7.78 -24.72 9.28
C GLU A 158 6.98 -23.53 9.81
N VAL A 159 7.43 -22.93 10.92
CA VAL A 159 6.80 -21.72 11.48
C VAL A 159 6.80 -20.59 10.44
N PHE A 160 7.95 -20.35 9.80
CA PHE A 160 8.08 -19.34 8.75
C PHE A 160 7.15 -19.65 7.57
N TRP A 161 7.12 -20.89 7.09
CA TRP A 161 6.24 -21.33 6.00
C TRP A 161 4.77 -21.00 6.27
N TRP A 162 4.26 -21.37 7.45
CA TRP A 162 2.87 -21.07 7.81
C TRP A 162 2.65 -19.58 8.08
N SER A 163 3.68 -18.82 8.47
CA SER A 163 3.58 -17.38 8.70
C SER A 163 3.47 -16.54 7.42
N VAL A 164 3.86 -17.08 6.25
CA VAL A 164 3.88 -16.35 4.97
C VAL A 164 2.53 -15.71 4.66
N LEU A 165 1.44 -16.45 4.85
CA LEU A 165 0.10 -15.93 4.57
C LEU A 165 -0.30 -14.80 5.52
N ALA A 166 0.05 -14.88 6.81
CA ALA A 166 -0.21 -13.79 7.76
C ALA A 166 0.57 -12.53 7.37
N GLY A 167 1.84 -12.69 6.98
CA GLY A 167 2.67 -11.60 6.45
C GLY A 167 2.08 -10.98 5.18
N LEU A 168 1.63 -11.80 4.23
CA LEU A 168 0.98 -11.31 3.00
C LEU A 168 -0.35 -10.60 3.30
N THR A 169 -1.16 -11.13 4.21
CA THR A 169 -2.42 -10.50 4.62
C THR A 169 -2.18 -9.12 5.21
N TRP A 170 -1.21 -9.01 6.12
CA TRP A 170 -0.80 -7.74 6.69
C TRP A 170 -0.30 -6.78 5.61
N PHE A 171 0.58 -7.25 4.73
CA PHE A 171 1.14 -6.44 3.65
C PHE A 171 0.06 -5.90 2.69
N VAL A 172 -0.87 -6.76 2.26
CA VAL A 172 -2.01 -6.38 1.42
C VAL A 172 -2.89 -5.35 2.11
N TYR A 173 -3.17 -5.54 3.40
CA TYR A 173 -3.92 -4.58 4.20
C TYR A 173 -3.21 -3.23 4.25
N SER A 174 -1.90 -3.21 4.48
CA SER A 174 -1.10 -1.98 4.48
C SER A 174 -1.13 -1.25 3.15
N VAL A 175 -0.93 -1.96 2.03
CA VAL A 175 -0.99 -1.36 0.68
C VAL A 175 -2.37 -0.79 0.39
N LYS A 176 -3.44 -1.49 0.77
CA LYS A 176 -4.80 -1.00 0.56
C LYS A 176 -5.08 0.26 1.37
N ASN A 177 -4.72 0.25 2.66
CA ASN A 177 -4.90 1.40 3.53
C ASN A 177 -4.09 2.61 3.06
N TRP A 178 -2.88 2.37 2.54
CA TRP A 178 -2.05 3.41 1.93
C TRP A 178 -2.75 4.06 0.72
N ASN A 179 -3.30 3.26 -0.20
CA ASN A 179 -4.00 3.78 -1.37
C ASN A 179 -5.27 4.55 -0.98
N GLU A 180 -6.05 4.03 -0.03
CA GLU A 180 -7.23 4.72 0.50
C GLU A 180 -6.88 6.07 1.13
N GLN A 181 -5.76 6.14 1.84
CA GLN A 181 -5.26 7.39 2.41
C GLN A 181 -4.84 8.37 1.30
N SER A 182 -4.12 7.91 0.28
CA SER A 182 -3.73 8.75 -0.86
C SER A 182 -4.95 9.34 -1.58
N ASP A 183 -6.03 8.56 -1.74
CA ASP A 183 -7.26 9.03 -2.37
C ASP A 183 -7.96 10.11 -1.54
N VAL A 184 -7.94 9.97 -0.20
CA VAL A 184 -8.50 10.97 0.71
C VAL A 184 -7.71 12.27 0.62
N GLU A 185 -6.38 12.21 0.63
CA GLU A 185 -5.51 13.39 0.52
C GLU A 185 -5.74 14.15 -0.80
N ILE A 186 -5.88 13.45 -1.94
CA ILE A 186 -6.20 14.07 -3.23
C ILE A 186 -7.58 14.74 -3.19
N ARG A 187 -8.59 14.09 -2.61
CA ARG A 187 -9.94 14.67 -2.48
C ARG A 187 -9.97 15.89 -1.57
N GLU A 188 -9.17 15.91 -0.51
CA GLU A 188 -9.03 17.07 0.36
C GLU A 188 -8.41 18.26 -0.39
N LEU A 189 -7.39 18.02 -1.22
CA LEU A 189 -6.81 19.05 -2.09
C LEU A 189 -7.83 19.59 -3.11
N GLU A 190 -8.63 18.71 -3.73
CA GLU A 190 -9.73 19.10 -4.61
C GLU A 190 -10.78 19.95 -3.88
N GLY A 191 -11.19 19.54 -2.67
CA GLY A 191 -12.17 20.28 -1.86
C GLY A 191 -11.68 21.67 -1.40
N LEU A 192 -10.38 21.82 -1.13
CA LEU A 192 -9.78 23.12 -0.87
C LEU A 192 -9.88 24.01 -2.11
N SER A 193 -9.46 23.51 -3.27
CA SER A 193 -9.54 24.24 -4.55
C SER A 193 -10.95 24.77 -4.83
N GLU A 194 -11.99 23.92 -4.69
CA GLU A 194 -13.38 24.33 -4.89
C GLU A 194 -13.85 25.42 -3.91
N THR A 195 -13.42 25.30 -2.65
CA THR A 195 -13.75 26.27 -1.61
C THR A 195 -13.17 27.65 -1.94
N TRP A 196 -11.92 27.71 -2.41
CA TRP A 196 -11.26 28.96 -2.81
C TRP A 196 -11.94 29.61 -4.01
N LYS A 197 -12.30 28.81 -5.03
CA LYS A 197 -13.07 29.30 -6.19
C LYS A 197 -14.39 29.96 -5.77
N SER A 198 -15.06 29.44 -4.73
CA SER A 198 -16.28 30.04 -4.16
C SER A 198 -16.05 31.39 -3.47
N TYR A 199 -14.86 31.62 -2.92
CA TYR A 199 -14.50 32.88 -2.25
C TYR A 199 -14.13 33.99 -3.25
N ASP A 200 -13.42 33.66 -4.33
CA ASP A 200 -13.06 34.62 -5.38
C ASP A 200 -14.30 35.19 -6.09
N ILE A 201 -15.26 34.32 -6.45
CA ILE A 201 -16.52 34.71 -7.12
C ILE A 201 -17.37 35.66 -6.24
N ARG A 202 -17.16 35.68 -4.91
CA ARG A 202 -17.86 36.57 -3.98
C ARG A 202 -17.28 38.00 -3.90
N GLY A 203 -16.33 38.36 -4.76
CA GLY A 203 -16.08 39.74 -5.16
C GLY A 203 -15.43 40.65 -4.11
N ARG A 204 -14.78 40.08 -3.09
CA ARG A 204 -13.80 40.83 -2.30
C ARG A 204 -12.43 40.46 -2.84
N GLY A 205 -11.81 41.38 -3.58
CA GLY A 205 -10.44 41.27 -4.07
C GLY A 205 -9.44 41.19 -2.92
N VAL A 206 -9.43 40.06 -2.23
CA VAL A 206 -8.44 39.67 -1.25
C VAL A 206 -7.67 38.55 -1.91
N SER A 207 -6.64 38.92 -2.65
CA SER A 207 -5.59 38.00 -3.06
C SER A 207 -4.89 37.53 -1.79
N VAL A 208 -5.34 36.41 -1.24
CA VAL A 208 -4.67 35.77 -0.11
C VAL A 208 -3.50 35.00 -0.68
N LEU A 209 -2.29 35.47 -0.37
CA LEU A 209 -1.05 34.72 -0.59
C LEU A 209 -1.24 33.33 0.03
N ILE A 210 -1.23 32.30 -0.80
CA ILE A 210 -0.86 30.96 -0.33
C ILE A 210 0.61 31.11 0.06
N VAL A 211 0.87 31.28 1.35
CA VAL A 211 2.23 31.17 1.87
C VAL A 211 2.64 29.75 1.54
N HIS A 212 3.48 29.63 0.53
CA HIS A 212 4.03 28.37 0.09
C HIS A 212 4.98 27.94 1.20
N ASP A 213 4.46 27.29 2.26
CA ASP A 213 5.30 26.82 3.35
C ASP A 213 6.24 25.76 2.75
N PRO A 214 7.54 26.05 2.61
CA PRO A 214 8.48 25.09 2.05
C PRO A 214 8.54 23.81 2.90
N ALA A 215 8.09 23.85 4.16
CA ALA A 215 7.92 22.66 4.98
C ALA A 215 6.90 21.68 4.38
N TYR A 216 5.83 22.17 3.72
CA TYR A 216 4.81 21.30 3.11
C TYR A 216 5.34 20.61 1.85
N LYS A 217 6.06 21.35 0.99
CA LYS A 217 6.72 20.77 -0.19
C LYS A 217 7.80 19.76 0.20
N LEU A 218 8.60 20.06 1.23
CA LEU A 218 9.59 19.14 1.77
C LEU A 218 8.94 17.90 2.42
N ASN A 219 7.74 18.03 2.99
CA ASN A 219 7.00 16.91 3.57
C ASN A 219 6.42 16.00 2.47
N ILE A 220 5.92 16.58 1.38
CA ILE A 220 5.45 15.83 0.20
C ILE A 220 6.63 15.17 -0.52
N GLU A 221 7.76 15.85 -0.72
CA GLU A 221 8.95 15.24 -1.31
C GLU A 221 9.55 14.15 -0.41
N LYS A 222 9.50 14.32 0.93
CA LYS A 222 9.85 13.25 1.88
C LYS A 222 8.86 12.10 1.85
N GLN A 223 7.57 12.36 1.71
CA GLN A 223 6.54 11.32 1.54
C GLN A 223 6.75 10.59 0.21
N ILE A 224 7.05 11.27 -0.90
CA ILE A 224 7.36 10.65 -2.20
C ILE A 224 8.67 9.86 -2.14
N ALA A 225 9.69 10.34 -1.42
CA ALA A 225 10.91 9.58 -1.16
C ALA A 225 10.66 8.36 -0.26
N GLN A 226 9.73 8.44 0.69
CA GLN A 226 9.20 7.32 1.48
C GLN A 226 8.25 6.39 0.68
N VAL A 227 7.68 6.86 -0.43
CA VAL A 227 6.83 6.08 -1.34
C VAL A 227 7.69 5.18 -2.25
N ILE A 228 8.90 5.63 -2.63
CA ILE A 228 9.80 4.89 -3.53
C ILE A 228 10.70 3.90 -2.77
N PHE A 229 11.02 4.19 -1.52
CA PHE A 229 11.76 3.28 -0.64
C PHE A 229 10.88 2.95 0.56
N LEU A 230 10.64 1.64 0.80
CA LEU A 230 10.15 1.12 2.08
C LEU A 230 10.64 2.04 3.21
N PRO A 231 9.75 2.68 3.99
CA PRO A 231 10.16 3.74 4.90
C PRO A 231 11.34 3.23 5.73
N PRO A 232 12.47 3.96 5.77
CA PRO A 232 13.68 3.45 6.42
C PRO A 232 13.40 3.08 7.88
N THR A 233 12.39 3.66 8.52
CA THR A 233 11.90 3.28 9.85
C THR A 233 11.28 1.88 9.93
N VAL A 234 10.62 1.39 8.88
CA VAL A 234 10.07 0.03 8.81
C VAL A 234 11.19 -0.97 8.54
N LEU A 235 12.10 -0.68 7.61
CA LEU A 235 13.23 -1.55 7.33
C LEU A 235 14.22 -1.61 8.50
N GLN A 236 14.47 -0.47 9.14
CA GLN A 236 15.32 -0.34 10.33
C GLN A 236 14.66 -0.95 11.56
N GLY A 237 13.35 -0.79 11.75
CA GLY A 237 12.61 -1.49 12.81
C GLY A 237 12.64 -3.01 12.64
N MET A 238 12.50 -3.52 11.42
CA MET A 238 12.60 -4.95 11.14
C MET A 238 14.04 -5.49 11.27
N LEU A 239 15.06 -4.70 10.89
CA LEU A 239 16.47 -5.07 11.05
C LEU A 239 16.94 -5.01 12.50
N GLU A 240 16.49 -4.03 13.29
CA GLU A 240 16.82 -3.94 14.72
C GLU A 240 16.13 -5.05 15.53
N HIS A 241 14.90 -5.43 15.17
CA HIS A 241 14.25 -6.61 15.78
C HIS A 241 14.93 -7.92 15.37
N ALA A 242 15.27 -8.10 14.09
CA ALA A 242 15.97 -9.29 13.64
C ALA A 242 17.41 -9.40 14.20
N ALA A 243 18.09 -8.28 14.45
CA ALA A 243 19.43 -8.27 15.04
C ALA A 243 19.43 -8.53 16.56
N ALA A 244 18.36 -8.16 17.27
CA ALA A 244 18.21 -8.43 18.69
C ALA A 244 18.02 -9.93 18.99
N ASP A 245 17.39 -10.67 18.08
CA ASP A 245 17.09 -12.10 18.25
C ASP A 245 18.25 -13.04 17.85
N ILE A 246 19.34 -12.53 17.24
CA ILE A 246 20.51 -13.32 16.82
C ILE A 246 21.58 -13.43 17.93
N HIS A 247 21.42 -12.72 19.05
CA HIS A 247 22.38 -12.69 20.16
C HIS A 247 21.95 -13.46 21.43
N LEU A 248 20.96 -14.35 21.33
CA LEU A 248 20.53 -15.29 22.37
C LEU A 248 20.68 -16.73 21.88
#